data_AF-A0A8R1IBK1-F1
#
_entry.id   AF-A0A8R1IBK1-F1
#
_cell.length_a   1.000
_cell.length_b   1.000
_cell.length_c   1.000
_cell.angle_alpha   90.00
_cell.angle_beta   90.00
_cell.angle_gamma   90.00
#
_symmetry.space_group_name_H-M   'P 1'
#
loop_
_entity.id
_entity.type
_entity.pdbx_description
1 polymer ?
#
loop_
_entity_poly.entity_id
_entity_poly.type
_entity_poly.pdbx_seq_one_letter_code
_entity_poly.pdbx_strand_id
1 'polypeptide(L)'
;MKVPTHSTDLRYVLGEGAYSKFDPTEEELKMVDQMGDFYTNFAKFGNPNSPGSGSAQWEKYDVSKRGRHFHISLPNSQMRNEYHNGRCEFLAEIHKNNKSYLETFYGVVKKS
;
A
#
# COMPACT_ATOMS: atom_id res chain seq x y z
N MET A 1 15.69 -2.15 14.25
CA MET A 1 14.97 -2.03 12.96
C MET A 1 14.06 -0.82 13.00
N LYS A 2 14.15 0.09 12.04
CA LYS A 2 13.11 1.10 11.81
C LYS A 2 12.01 0.44 10.98
N VAL A 3 10.79 0.43 11.49
CA VAL A 3 9.60 0.01 10.74
C VAL A 3 9.04 1.21 9.98
N PRO A 4 8.53 1.03 8.75
CA PRO A 4 7.84 2.10 8.05
C PRO A 4 6.67 2.61 8.89
N THR A 5 6.65 3.92 9.15
CA THR A 5 5.52 4.59 9.81
C THR A 5 4.71 5.38 8.78
N HIS A 6 3.59 5.95 9.19
CA HIS A 6 2.77 6.78 8.34
C HIS A 6 3.61 7.85 7.60
N SER A 7 3.36 8.02 6.30
CA SER A 7 3.99 9.01 5.41
C SER A 7 5.50 8.85 5.19
N THR A 8 6.12 7.74 5.61
CA THR A 8 7.56 7.53 5.42
C THR A 8 7.93 7.27 3.96
N ASP A 9 7.00 6.79 3.15
CA ASP A 9 7.12 6.50 1.72
C ASP A 9 7.20 7.75 0.83
N LEU A 10 6.61 8.87 1.27
CA LEU A 10 6.59 10.13 0.51
C LEU A 10 7.99 10.64 0.15
N ARG A 11 8.99 10.37 0.98
CA ARG A 11 10.39 10.77 0.71
C ARG A 11 10.95 10.12 -0.55
N TYR A 12 10.50 8.91 -0.87
CA TYR A 12 10.95 8.18 -2.04
C TYR A 12 10.18 8.57 -3.31
N VAL A 13 9.00 9.20 -3.16
CA VAL A 13 8.19 9.69 -4.28
C VAL A 13 8.53 11.14 -4.63
N LEU A 14 8.72 11.98 -3.62
CA LEU A 14 8.93 13.43 -3.78
C LEU A 14 10.40 13.84 -3.72
N GLY A 15 11.29 12.96 -3.27
CA GLY A 15 12.70 13.29 -3.06
C GLY A 15 12.94 14.26 -1.90
N GLU A 16 11.94 14.49 -1.05
CA GLU A 16 11.99 15.43 0.07
C GLU A 16 11.44 14.80 1.35
N GLY A 17 12.02 15.14 2.50
CA GLY A 17 11.56 14.61 3.78
C GLY A 17 10.53 15.53 4.44
N ALA A 18 9.29 15.04 4.57
CA ALA A 18 8.18 15.81 5.18
C ALA A 18 8.42 16.25 6.65
N TYR A 19 9.24 15.49 7.40
CA TYR A 19 9.46 15.72 8.84
C TYR A 19 10.95 15.89 9.21
N SER A 20 11.86 15.73 8.25
CA SER A 20 13.31 15.78 8.47
C SER A 20 14.01 15.98 7.13
N LYS A 21 15.22 16.55 7.12
CA LYS A 21 16.08 16.55 5.93
C LYS A 21 16.20 15.11 5.39
N PHE A 22 16.07 14.96 4.07
CA PHE A 22 16.31 13.69 3.38
C PHE A 22 17.76 13.69 2.89
N ASP A 23 18.58 12.82 3.47
CA ASP A 23 19.99 12.63 3.11
C ASP A 23 20.17 11.16 2.75
N PRO A 24 19.80 10.75 1.52
CA PRO A 24 19.63 9.35 1.17
C PRO A 24 20.97 8.63 1.04
N THR A 25 21.01 7.42 1.58
CA THR A 25 22.01 6.41 1.26
C THR A 25 21.88 5.93 -0.20
N GLU A 26 22.89 5.25 -0.74
CA GLU A 26 22.82 4.65 -2.08
C GLU A 26 21.64 3.66 -2.24
N GLU A 27 21.28 2.94 -1.19
CA GLU A 27 20.11 2.06 -1.19
C GLU A 27 18.81 2.86 -1.23
N GLU A 28 18.71 3.96 -0.48
CA GLU A 28 17.54 4.86 -0.54
C GLU A 28 17.41 5.55 -1.90
N LEU A 29 18.52 5.89 -2.57
CA LEU A 29 18.50 6.38 -3.94
C LEU A 29 17.91 5.36 -4.92
N LYS A 30 18.29 4.07 -4.79
CA LYS A 30 17.67 2.99 -5.58
C LYS A 30 16.16 2.86 -5.30
N MET A 31 15.74 3.18 -4.07
CA MET A 31 14.32 3.16 -3.69
C MET A 31 13.57 4.35 -4.32
N VAL A 32 14.20 5.53 -4.37
CA VAL A 32 13.68 6.70 -5.09
C VAL A 32 13.47 6.35 -6.56
N ASP A 33 14.47 5.75 -7.22
CA ASP A 33 14.37 5.33 -8.61
C ASP A 33 13.24 4.32 -8.82
N GLN A 34 13.18 3.27 -7.98
CA GLN A 34 12.14 2.25 -8.06
C GLN A 34 10.72 2.83 -7.85
N MET A 35 10.53 3.72 -6.87
CA MET A 35 9.25 4.37 -6.63
C MET A 35 8.87 5.33 -7.75
N GLY A 36 9.84 6.10 -8.27
CA GLY A 36 9.68 6.98 -9.41
C GLY A 36 9.22 6.22 -10.67
N ASP A 37 9.84 5.08 -10.95
CA ASP A 37 9.45 4.21 -12.07
C ASP A 37 8.01 3.70 -11.91
N PHE A 38 7.64 3.18 -10.74
CA PHE A 38 6.28 2.67 -10.52
C PHE A 38 5.23 3.77 -10.69
N TYR A 39 5.44 4.95 -10.11
CA TYR A 39 4.49 6.05 -10.21
C TYR A 39 4.41 6.60 -11.64
N THR A 40 5.55 6.82 -12.30
CA THR A 40 5.56 7.39 -13.64
C THR A 40 5.04 6.42 -14.70
N ASN A 41 5.35 5.13 -14.59
CA ASN A 41 4.78 4.11 -15.50
C ASN A 41 3.28 3.96 -15.29
N PHE A 42 2.80 3.95 -14.05
CA PHE A 42 1.37 3.93 -13.78
C PHE A 42 0.67 5.17 -14.35
N ALA A 43 1.23 6.37 -14.16
CA ALA A 43 0.67 7.60 -14.71
C ALA A 43 0.63 7.61 -16.26
N LYS A 44 1.67 7.09 -16.91
CA LYS A 44 1.78 7.05 -18.38
C LYS A 44 0.92 5.96 -19.03
N PHE A 45 0.84 4.78 -18.42
CA PHE A 45 0.33 3.56 -19.07
C PHE A 45 -0.80 2.85 -18.31
N GLY A 46 -1.15 3.32 -17.11
CA GLY A 46 -2.08 2.60 -16.21
C GLY A 46 -1.50 1.28 -15.67
N ASN A 47 -0.19 1.06 -15.81
CA ASN A 47 0.52 -0.13 -15.39
C ASN A 47 1.86 0.27 -14.75
N PRO A 48 2.14 -0.06 -13.48
CA PRO A 48 3.39 0.35 -12.82
C PRO A 48 4.62 -0.40 -13.33
N ASN A 49 4.45 -1.53 -14.03
CA ASN A 49 5.57 -2.30 -14.56
C ASN A 49 6.27 -1.55 -15.71
N SER A 50 7.59 -1.75 -15.83
CA SER A 50 8.39 -1.15 -16.89
C SER A 50 7.90 -1.59 -18.28
N PRO A 51 7.67 -0.65 -19.22
CA PRO A 51 7.29 -0.97 -20.58
C PRO A 51 8.31 -1.89 -21.24
N GLY A 52 7.84 -2.93 -21.95
CA GLY A 52 8.72 -3.90 -22.61
C GLY A 52 9.38 -4.91 -21.68
N SER A 53 9.14 -4.86 -20.36
CA SER A 53 9.51 -5.97 -19.48
C SER A 53 8.62 -7.18 -19.79
N GLY A 54 9.23 -8.28 -20.21
CA GLY A 54 8.52 -9.52 -20.58
C GLY A 54 7.83 -10.22 -19.40
N SER A 55 8.00 -9.72 -18.17
CA SER A 55 7.33 -10.21 -16.96
C SER A 55 6.77 -9.05 -16.14
N ALA A 56 5.44 -9.03 -15.95
CA ALA A 56 4.82 -8.12 -15.01
C ALA A 56 5.11 -8.61 -13.58
N GLN A 57 6.02 -7.93 -12.87
CA GLN A 57 6.33 -8.25 -11.48
C GLN A 57 5.20 -7.81 -10.52
N TRP A 58 4.55 -6.69 -10.84
CA TRP A 58 3.40 -6.18 -10.12
C TRP A 58 2.12 -6.57 -10.84
N GLU A 59 1.44 -7.60 -10.32
CA GLU A 59 0.21 -8.11 -10.91
C GLU A 59 -0.99 -7.22 -10.61
N LYS A 60 -2.01 -7.28 -11.48
CA LYS A 60 -3.29 -6.59 -11.25
C LYS A 60 -3.98 -7.15 -10.01
N TYR A 61 -4.64 -6.27 -9.27
CA TYR A 61 -5.47 -6.65 -8.14
C TYR A 61 -6.62 -7.57 -8.58
N ASP A 62 -6.89 -8.59 -7.78
CA ASP A 62 -7.94 -9.59 -8.00
C ASP A 62 -8.80 -9.71 -6.75
N VAL A 63 -10.10 -9.46 -6.90
CA VAL A 63 -11.08 -9.49 -5.80
C VAL A 63 -11.22 -10.88 -5.17
N SER A 64 -10.88 -11.95 -5.90
CA SER A 64 -10.86 -13.31 -5.38
C SER A 64 -9.63 -13.58 -4.50
N LYS A 65 -8.60 -12.73 -4.57
CA LYS A 65 -7.32 -12.84 -3.83
C LYS A 65 -7.05 -11.55 -3.07
N ARG A 66 -7.94 -11.15 -2.17
CA ARG A 66 -7.91 -9.84 -1.47
C ARG A 66 -6.62 -9.54 -0.70
N GLY A 67 -5.95 -10.57 -0.17
CA GLY A 67 -4.65 -10.42 0.50
C GLY A 67 -3.46 -10.24 -0.44
N ARG A 68 -3.64 -10.44 -1.75
CA ARG A 68 -2.56 -10.39 -2.74
C ARG A 68 -2.18 -8.94 -3.04
N HIS A 69 -0.92 -8.61 -2.79
CA HIS A 69 -0.39 -7.26 -2.95
C HIS A 69 1.09 -7.31 -3.37
N PHE A 70 1.58 -6.21 -3.95
CA PHE A 70 3.00 -6.05 -4.25
C PHE A 70 3.72 -5.47 -3.03
N HIS A 71 4.63 -6.25 -2.47
CA HIS A 71 5.47 -5.81 -1.36
C HIS A 71 6.72 -5.12 -1.91
N ILE A 72 6.79 -3.81 -1.72
CA ILE A 72 7.91 -2.99 -2.18
C ILE A 72 8.99 -3.01 -1.09
N SER A 73 10.15 -3.55 -1.44
CA SER A 73 11.31 -3.60 -0.55
C SER A 73 12.58 -3.78 -1.36
N LEU A 74 13.67 -3.13 -0.97
CA LEU A 74 14.97 -3.40 -1.56
C LEU A 74 15.70 -4.54 -0.83
N PRO A 75 16.46 -5.38 -1.56
CA PRO A 75 16.52 -5.46 -3.03
C PRO A 75 15.35 -6.26 -3.65
N ASN A 76 14.50 -6.88 -2.84
CA ASN A 76 13.57 -7.94 -3.28
C ASN A 76 12.09 -7.54 -3.20
N SER A 77 11.65 -6.68 -4.12
CA SER A 77 10.22 -6.38 -4.30
C SER A 77 9.50 -7.57 -4.95
N GLN A 78 8.35 -7.98 -4.40
CA GLN A 78 7.67 -9.19 -4.87
C GLN A 78 6.17 -9.22 -4.52
N MET A 79 5.40 -10.02 -5.25
CA MET A 79 4.02 -10.34 -4.87
C MET A 79 3.98 -11.16 -3.58
N ARG A 80 3.07 -10.80 -2.67
CA ARG A 80 2.72 -11.57 -1.47
C ARG A 80 1.23 -11.89 -1.50
N ASN A 81 0.82 -12.98 -0.83
CA ASN A 81 -0.57 -13.42 -0.79
C ASN A 81 -1.31 -13.03 0.50
N GLU A 82 -0.58 -12.66 1.55
CA GLU A 82 -1.13 -12.40 2.87
C GLU A 82 -0.82 -10.97 3.31
N TYR A 83 -1.87 -10.15 3.45
CA TYR A 83 -1.78 -8.79 3.96
C TYR A 83 -2.31 -8.76 5.41
N HIS A 84 -1.44 -8.41 6.36
CA HIS A 84 -1.77 -8.28 7.78
C HIS A 84 -2.58 -9.44 8.38
N ASN A 85 -2.34 -10.67 7.91
CA ASN A 85 -2.90 -11.91 8.45
C ASN A 85 -4.43 -11.87 8.64
N GLY A 86 -5.17 -11.37 7.64
CA GLY A 86 -6.63 -11.42 7.65
C GLY A 86 -7.30 -10.38 8.56
N ARG A 87 -6.54 -9.44 9.14
CA ARG A 87 -7.09 -8.40 10.04
C ARG A 87 -8.15 -7.55 9.33
N CYS A 88 -7.99 -7.28 8.04
CA CYS A 88 -8.95 -6.51 7.27
C CYS A 88 -10.29 -7.25 7.15
N GLU A 89 -10.26 -8.56 6.88
CA GLU A 89 -11.42 -9.44 6.80
C GLU A 89 -12.12 -9.54 8.16
N PHE A 90 -11.34 -9.71 9.25
CA PHE A 90 -11.87 -9.73 10.61
C PHE A 90 -12.59 -8.42 10.97
N LEU A 91 -11.99 -7.26 10.66
CA LEU A 91 -12.62 -5.96 10.89
C LEU A 91 -13.88 -5.77 10.03
N ALA A 92 -13.86 -6.22 8.78
CA ALA A 92 -15.03 -6.19 7.90
C ALA A 92 -16.17 -7.08 8.43
N GLU A 93 -15.83 -8.23 9.00
CA GLU A 93 -16.80 -9.13 9.63
C GLU A 93 -17.39 -8.52 10.91
N ILE A 94 -16.57 -7.94 11.78
CA ILE A 94 -17.05 -7.17 12.95
C ILE A 94 -17.98 -6.05 12.49
N HIS A 95 -17.60 -5.31 11.45
CA HIS A 95 -18.42 -4.21 10.94
C HIS A 95 -19.79 -4.68 10.45
N LYS A 96 -19.83 -5.83 9.77
CA LYS A 96 -21.06 -6.44 9.26
C LYS A 96 -21.96 -6.94 10.40
N ASN A 97 -21.38 -7.60 11.40
CA ASN A 97 -22.10 -8.33 12.44
C ASN A 97 -22.47 -7.46 13.65
N ASN A 98 -21.68 -6.42 13.91
CA ASN A 98 -21.90 -5.49 15.00
C ASN A 98 -22.20 -4.11 14.41
N LYS A 99 -23.41 -3.60 14.64
CA LYS A 99 -23.80 -2.23 14.31
C LYS A 99 -24.12 -1.41 15.56
N SER A 100 -23.88 -1.95 16.76
CA SER A 100 -24.22 -1.27 18.01
C SER A 100 -23.41 0.03 18.17
N TYR A 101 -22.18 0.08 17.67
CA TYR A 101 -21.41 1.33 17.63
C TYR A 101 -22.03 2.37 16.68
N LEU A 102 -22.83 1.98 15.68
CA LEU A 102 -23.60 2.95 14.90
C LEU A 102 -24.70 3.60 15.75
N GLU A 103 -25.31 2.85 16.67
CA GLU A 103 -26.25 3.40 17.65
C GLU A 103 -25.50 4.32 18.64
N THR A 104 -24.31 3.94 19.10
CA THR A 104 -23.50 4.75 20.05
C THR A 104 -22.92 6.03 19.44
N PHE A 105 -22.33 5.97 18.24
CA PHE A 105 -21.62 7.11 17.63
C PHE A 105 -22.50 7.95 16.70
N TYR A 106 -23.49 7.36 16.06
CA TYR A 106 -24.34 8.05 15.08
C TYR A 106 -25.80 8.18 15.52
N GLY A 107 -26.16 7.67 16.70
CA GLY A 107 -27.47 7.91 17.31
C GLY A 107 -28.65 7.45 16.46
N VAL A 108 -28.51 6.38 15.67
CA VAL A 108 -29.61 5.91 14.81
C VAL A 108 -30.70 5.30 15.70
N VAL A 109 -31.73 6.10 15.98
CA VAL A 109 -32.94 5.72 16.69
C VAL A 109 -33.65 4.61 15.92
N LYS A 110 -33.89 3.46 16.57
CA LYS A 110 -34.77 2.41 16.03
C LYS A 110 -36.12 3.02 15.66
N LYS A 111 -36.51 2.96 14.38
CA LYS A 111 -37.90 3.19 13.99
C LYS A 111 -38.75 2.05 14.55
N SER A 112 -39.83 2.45 15.25
CA SER A 112 -40.88 1.58 15.80
C SER A 112 -41.52 0.69 14.74
#